data_AF-A0A2G9I7X5-F1
#
_entry.id   AF-A0A2G9I7X5-F1
#
_cell.length_a   1.000
_cell.length_b   1.000
_cell.length_c   1.000
_cell.angle_alpha   90.00
_cell.angle_beta   90.00
_cell.angle_gamma   90.00
#
_symmetry.space_group_name_H-M   'P 1'
#
loop_
_entity.id
_entity.type
_entity.pdbx_description
1 polymer ?
#
loop_
_entity_poly.entity_id
_entity_poly.type
_entity_poly.pdbx_seq_one_letter_code
_entity_poly.pdbx_strand_id
1 'polypeptide(L)'
;MDTPTLSVKLWPPTQSTRQKLVERMTKNLVTPSIWSRKYGLLSQNEAEEDAKRIEAAAFAAANQHFGKEPDGDGSSAVQLYAKESSRLMIDVIKRGPVSKPDEELSILNKIKEYDGTTFDISGDPRKLIDAGDAEKLLKLLKEPGKKYTKICFSNTSFGREAALVADPILSSIKDQLTEVDLSDFVAGRPEEEAVEVMNIFSLALEGSNLLYLNLSNNALGEKGIMAFGALLKSQHSLEELYLINDGISEEAAVAVCDLIPST
;
A
#
# COMPACT_ATOMS: atom_id res chain seq x y z
N MET A 1 -73.54 -1.45 1.65
CA MET A 1 -72.61 -0.39 2.07
C MET A 1 -71.23 -0.99 1.97
N ASP A 2 -70.55 -0.77 0.84
CA ASP A 2 -69.21 -1.31 0.63
C ASP A 2 -68.22 -0.36 1.29
N THR A 3 -67.67 -0.78 2.41
CA THR A 3 -66.53 -0.10 3.03
C THR A 3 -65.30 -0.37 2.15
N PRO A 4 -64.64 0.64 1.59
CA PRO A 4 -63.43 0.42 0.82
C PRO A 4 -62.33 -0.03 1.80
N THR A 5 -61.94 -1.30 1.70
CA THR A 5 -60.75 -1.82 2.36
C THR A 5 -59.53 -1.13 1.75
N LEU A 6 -58.96 -0.17 2.48
CA LEU A 6 -57.67 0.43 2.15
C LEU A 6 -56.61 -0.67 2.18
N SER A 7 -56.27 -1.22 1.01
CA SER A 7 -55.14 -2.13 0.85
C SER A 7 -53.85 -1.34 1.01
N VAL A 8 -53.20 -1.50 2.15
CA VAL A 8 -51.90 -0.88 2.44
C VAL A 8 -50.84 -1.66 1.69
N LYS A 9 -50.28 -1.07 0.63
CA LYS A 9 -49.11 -1.64 -0.06
C LYS A 9 -47.87 -1.50 0.84
N LEU A 10 -47.29 -2.62 1.22
CA LEU A 10 -46.10 -2.70 2.08
C LEU A 10 -44.77 -2.60 1.29
N TRP A 11 -44.84 -2.76 -0.04
CA TRP A 11 -43.70 -2.68 -0.95
C TRP A 11 -43.97 -1.72 -2.12
N PRO A 12 -42.97 -0.96 -2.61
CA PRO A 12 -41.60 -0.84 -2.10
C PRO A 12 -41.47 0.16 -0.94
N PRO A 13 -40.49 -0.03 -0.02
CA PRO A 13 -40.16 0.96 0.98
C PRO A 13 -39.67 2.27 0.34
N THR A 14 -39.98 3.40 0.98
CA THR A 14 -39.52 4.72 0.53
C THR A 14 -37.99 4.83 0.55
N GLN A 15 -37.44 5.71 -0.29
CA GLN A 15 -36.00 5.98 -0.31
C GLN A 15 -35.47 6.39 1.08
N SER A 16 -36.23 7.17 1.85
CA SER A 16 -35.85 7.54 3.23
C SER A 16 -35.76 6.33 4.16
N THR A 17 -36.70 5.38 4.06
CA THR A 17 -36.68 4.14 4.84
C THR A 17 -35.47 3.28 4.47
N ARG A 18 -35.14 3.19 3.18
CA ARG A 18 -33.97 2.45 2.66
C ARG A 18 -32.67 3.07 3.16
N GLN A 19 -32.56 4.41 3.13
CA GLN A 19 -31.39 5.11 3.64
C GLN A 19 -31.16 4.87 5.15
N LYS A 20 -32.24 4.87 5.95
CA LYS A 20 -32.15 4.52 7.38
C LYS A 20 -31.67 3.09 7.61
N LEU A 21 -31.96 2.16 6.70
CA LEU A 21 -31.43 0.80 6.78
C LEU A 21 -29.92 0.79 6.52
N VAL A 22 -29.45 1.50 5.49
CA VAL A 22 -28.02 1.67 5.20
C VAL A 22 -27.29 2.25 6.42
N GLU A 23 -27.79 3.35 7.00
CA GLU A 23 -27.19 3.97 8.19
C GLU A 23 -27.09 3.00 9.38
N ARG A 24 -28.13 2.20 9.61
CA ARG A 24 -28.13 1.17 10.67
C ARG A 24 -27.13 0.05 10.38
N MET A 25 -27.04 -0.40 9.13
CA MET A 25 -26.06 -1.42 8.71
C MET A 25 -24.65 -0.90 8.89
N THR A 26 -24.35 0.29 8.39
CA THR A 26 -23.04 0.95 8.57
C THR A 26 -22.68 1.03 10.05
N LYS A 27 -23.58 1.56 10.89
CA LYS A 27 -23.35 1.63 12.33
C LYS A 27 -23.04 0.26 12.95
N ASN A 28 -23.75 -0.80 12.54
CA ASN A 28 -23.54 -2.15 13.04
C ASN A 28 -22.19 -2.74 12.58
N LEU A 29 -21.75 -2.46 11.34
CA LEU A 29 -20.49 -2.96 10.80
C LEU A 29 -19.26 -2.31 11.45
N VAL A 30 -19.37 -1.05 11.87
CA VAL A 30 -18.28 -0.30 12.55
C VAL A 30 -18.31 -0.43 14.08
N THR A 31 -19.33 -1.06 14.66
CA THR A 31 -19.44 -1.22 16.11
C THR A 31 -18.67 -2.48 16.56
N PRO A 32 -17.75 -2.38 17.55
CA PRO A 32 -17.04 -3.54 18.08
C PRO A 32 -18.01 -4.63 18.60
N SER A 33 -17.78 -5.87 18.19
CA SER A 33 -18.60 -7.03 18.58
C SER A 33 -17.78 -8.32 18.65
N ILE A 34 -18.42 -9.42 19.05
CA ILE A 34 -17.80 -10.76 19.04
C ILE A 34 -17.29 -11.11 17.63
N TRP A 35 -18.01 -10.67 16.59
CA TRP A 35 -17.61 -10.87 15.20
C TRP A 35 -16.39 -10.04 14.82
N SER A 36 -16.31 -8.78 15.24
CA SER A 36 -15.15 -7.92 14.93
C SER A 36 -13.87 -8.40 15.60
N ARG A 37 -13.96 -9.13 16.72
CA ARG A 37 -12.81 -9.79 17.35
C ARG A 37 -12.26 -10.96 16.51
N LYS A 38 -13.12 -11.63 15.72
CA LYS A 38 -12.75 -12.81 14.93
C LYS A 38 -12.39 -12.48 13.48
N TYR A 39 -13.05 -11.49 12.88
CA TYR A 39 -12.93 -11.15 11.46
C TYR A 39 -12.40 -9.74 11.18
N GLY A 40 -12.11 -8.95 12.22
CA GLY A 40 -11.67 -7.55 12.09
C GLY A 40 -12.82 -6.55 12.07
N LEU A 41 -12.51 -5.27 12.29
CA LEU A 41 -13.47 -4.17 12.27
C LEU A 41 -13.38 -3.44 10.93
N LEU A 42 -14.53 -3.17 10.30
CA LEU A 42 -14.60 -2.41 9.05
C LEU A 42 -14.41 -0.92 9.33
N SER A 43 -13.81 -0.21 8.38
CA SER A 43 -13.76 1.26 8.42
C SER A 43 -15.11 1.88 8.10
N GLN A 44 -15.25 3.17 8.43
CA GLN A 44 -16.47 3.93 8.15
C GLN A 44 -16.82 3.93 6.64
N ASN A 45 -15.83 4.18 5.78
CA ASN A 45 -16.05 4.27 4.33
C ASN A 45 -16.41 2.90 3.74
N GLU A 46 -15.69 1.83 4.11
CA GLU A 46 -16.01 0.46 3.64
C GLU A 46 -17.39 0.03 4.11
N ALA A 47 -17.73 0.29 5.38
CA ALA A 47 -19.03 -0.04 5.94
C ALA A 47 -20.18 0.73 5.26
N GLU A 48 -19.96 1.95 4.79
CA GLU A 48 -20.94 2.71 4.00
C GLU A 48 -21.12 2.14 2.60
N GLU A 49 -20.03 1.81 1.91
CA GLU A 49 -20.10 1.22 0.57
C GLU A 49 -20.74 -0.17 0.58
N ASP A 50 -20.34 -1.02 1.52
CA ASP A 50 -20.91 -2.35 1.70
C ASP A 50 -22.38 -2.27 2.09
N ALA A 51 -22.77 -1.37 2.99
CA ALA A 51 -24.17 -1.19 3.36
C ALA A 51 -25.03 -0.73 2.16
N LYS A 52 -24.53 0.19 1.33
CA LYS A 52 -25.20 0.60 0.08
C LYS A 52 -25.35 -0.57 -0.89
N ARG A 53 -24.32 -1.41 -1.03
CA ARG A 53 -24.32 -2.59 -1.91
C ARG A 53 -25.29 -3.67 -1.41
N ILE A 54 -25.29 -3.95 -0.12
CA ILE A 54 -26.21 -4.89 0.55
C ILE A 54 -27.64 -4.44 0.30
N GLU A 55 -27.94 -3.16 0.56
CA GLU A 55 -29.27 -2.60 0.40
C GLU A 55 -29.76 -2.70 -1.05
N ALA A 56 -28.93 -2.28 -2.01
CA ALA A 56 -29.27 -2.31 -3.43
C ALA A 56 -29.52 -3.75 -3.93
N ALA A 57 -28.68 -4.70 -3.54
CA ALA A 57 -28.81 -6.10 -3.91
C ALA A 57 -30.08 -6.74 -3.29
N ALA A 58 -30.33 -6.50 -2.01
CA ALA A 58 -31.52 -6.98 -1.32
C ALA A 58 -32.80 -6.37 -1.92
N PHE A 59 -32.78 -5.07 -2.23
CA PHE A 59 -33.91 -4.38 -2.86
C PHE A 59 -34.19 -4.94 -4.25
N ALA A 60 -33.16 -5.16 -5.07
CA ALA A 60 -33.32 -5.73 -6.41
C ALA A 60 -33.93 -7.13 -6.37
N ALA A 61 -33.45 -7.98 -5.45
CA ALA A 61 -33.98 -9.34 -5.26
C ALA A 61 -35.46 -9.32 -4.82
N ALA A 62 -35.80 -8.48 -3.84
CA ALA A 62 -37.17 -8.32 -3.37
C ALA A 62 -38.10 -7.70 -4.42
N ASN A 63 -37.60 -6.75 -5.21
CA ASN A 63 -38.38 -6.14 -6.29
C ASN A 63 -38.66 -7.13 -7.43
N GLN A 64 -37.67 -7.97 -7.77
CA GLN A 64 -37.87 -9.06 -8.73
C GLN A 64 -38.88 -10.10 -8.22
N HIS A 65 -38.88 -10.39 -6.92
CA HIS A 65 -39.86 -11.27 -6.29
C HIS A 65 -41.27 -10.68 -6.34
N PHE A 66 -41.43 -9.41 -5.97
CA PHE A 66 -42.71 -8.71 -6.02
C PHE A 66 -43.30 -8.67 -7.43
N GLY A 67 -42.48 -8.49 -8.47
CA GLY A 67 -42.94 -8.52 -9.86
C GLY A 67 -43.56 -9.85 -10.31
N LYS A 68 -43.38 -10.93 -9.54
CA LYS A 68 -43.99 -12.26 -9.78
C LYS A 68 -45.32 -12.45 -9.03
N GLU A 69 -45.73 -11.49 -8.20
CA GLU A 69 -46.96 -11.52 -7.40
C GLU A 69 -47.88 -10.33 -7.76
N PRO A 70 -48.73 -10.45 -8.81
CA PRO A 70 -49.55 -9.34 -9.29
C PRO A 70 -50.62 -8.85 -8.30
N ASP A 71 -51.09 -9.73 -7.41
CA ASP A 71 -52.15 -9.42 -6.42
C ASP A 71 -51.62 -9.29 -4.97
N GLY A 72 -50.30 -9.30 -4.78
CA GLY A 72 -49.66 -9.29 -3.46
C GLY A 72 -49.66 -7.92 -2.78
N ASP A 73 -49.84 -7.91 -1.45
CA ASP A 73 -49.71 -6.70 -0.61
C ASP A 73 -48.24 -6.25 -0.41
N GLY A 74 -47.28 -7.05 -0.88
CA GLY A 74 -45.85 -6.81 -0.79
C GLY A 74 -45.20 -7.33 0.50
N SER A 75 -45.95 -8.01 1.38
CA SER A 75 -45.42 -8.57 2.63
C SER A 75 -44.31 -9.61 2.41
N SER A 76 -44.47 -10.48 1.40
CA SER A 76 -43.48 -11.46 0.96
C SER A 76 -42.16 -10.79 0.53
N ALA A 77 -42.25 -9.69 -0.23
CA ALA A 77 -41.11 -8.92 -0.70
C ALA A 77 -40.37 -8.22 0.45
N VAL A 78 -41.11 -7.68 1.44
CA VAL A 78 -40.50 -7.11 2.66
C VAL A 78 -39.76 -8.18 3.45
N GLN A 79 -40.33 -9.37 3.61
CA GLN A 79 -39.65 -10.47 4.30
C GLN A 79 -38.38 -10.91 3.57
N LEU A 80 -38.43 -11.02 2.23
CA LEU A 80 -37.27 -11.36 1.42
C LEU A 80 -36.19 -10.28 1.50
N TYR A 81 -36.57 -9.01 1.46
CA TYR A 81 -35.66 -7.88 1.61
C TYR A 81 -34.89 -7.95 2.93
N ALA A 82 -35.59 -8.16 4.06
CA ALA A 82 -34.97 -8.29 5.37
C ALA A 82 -34.06 -9.53 5.49
N LYS A 83 -34.47 -10.65 4.87
CA LYS A 83 -33.70 -11.90 4.87
C LYS A 83 -32.41 -11.77 4.07
N GLU A 84 -32.48 -11.26 2.84
CA GLU A 84 -31.31 -11.09 1.98
C GLU A 84 -30.36 -10.05 2.53
N SER A 85 -30.88 -8.94 3.06
CA SER A 85 -30.05 -7.91 3.67
C SER A 85 -29.26 -8.44 4.87
N SER A 86 -29.89 -9.28 5.71
CA SER A 86 -29.24 -9.92 6.87
C SER A 86 -28.19 -10.96 6.44
N ARG A 87 -28.48 -11.74 5.40
CA ARG A 87 -27.55 -12.74 4.85
C ARG A 87 -26.27 -12.08 4.32
N LEU A 88 -26.42 -11.07 3.46
CA LEU A 88 -25.30 -10.35 2.87
C LEU A 88 -24.49 -9.59 3.92
N MET A 89 -25.14 -9.07 4.96
CA MET A 89 -24.46 -8.47 6.11
C MET A 89 -23.53 -9.47 6.82
N ILE A 90 -23.97 -10.71 7.01
CA ILE A 90 -23.12 -11.77 7.59
C ILE A 90 -21.96 -12.11 6.66
N ASP A 91 -22.18 -12.15 5.35
CA ASP A 91 -21.13 -12.41 4.36
C ASP A 91 -20.04 -11.32 4.39
N VAL A 92 -20.43 -10.05 4.52
CA VAL A 92 -19.50 -8.91 4.70
C VAL A 92 -18.73 -9.01 6.02
N ILE A 93 -19.41 -9.36 7.12
CA ILE A 93 -18.76 -9.53 8.43
C ILE A 93 -17.73 -10.66 8.38
N LYS A 94 -18.03 -11.78 7.72
CA LYS A 94 -17.10 -12.92 7.59
C LYS A 94 -15.94 -12.62 6.64
N ARG A 95 -16.15 -11.78 5.62
CA ARG A 95 -15.10 -11.31 4.73
C ARG A 95 -14.04 -10.49 5.48
N GLY A 96 -14.45 -9.70 6.46
CA GLY A 96 -13.57 -8.75 7.15
C GLY A 96 -13.20 -7.55 6.27
N PRO A 97 -12.42 -6.58 6.78
CA PRO A 97 -11.99 -5.40 6.00
C PRO A 97 -11.25 -5.81 4.71
N VAL A 98 -11.57 -5.17 3.56
CA VAL A 98 -10.99 -5.52 2.25
C VAL A 98 -9.58 -4.94 2.12
N SER A 99 -9.33 -3.82 2.79
CA SER A 99 -8.04 -3.16 2.85
C SER A 99 -8.04 -2.37 4.14
N LYS A 100 -6.99 -2.48 4.97
CA LYS A 100 -6.82 -1.56 6.09
C LYS A 100 -6.73 -0.14 5.50
N PRO A 101 -7.73 0.72 5.64
CA PRO A 101 -7.67 2.05 5.01
C PRO A 101 -6.70 2.98 5.74
N ASP A 102 -6.23 2.60 6.93
CA ASP A 102 -5.14 3.29 7.62
C ASP A 102 -3.76 3.03 7.00
N GLU A 103 -3.57 2.00 6.16
CA GLU A 103 -2.26 1.71 5.57
C GLU A 103 -1.91 2.71 4.45
N GLU A 104 -2.86 3.11 3.59
CA GLU A 104 -2.55 4.03 2.47
C GLU A 104 -2.18 5.44 2.92
N LEU A 105 -2.90 6.03 3.88
CA LEU A 105 -2.52 7.33 4.47
C LEU A 105 -1.27 7.21 5.36
N SER A 106 -1.13 6.11 6.13
CA SER A 106 0.04 5.91 7.00
C SER A 106 1.35 5.85 6.22
N ILE A 107 1.34 5.22 5.04
CA ILE A 107 2.54 5.07 4.22
C ILE A 107 2.96 6.38 3.57
N LEU A 108 2.01 7.17 3.05
CA LEU A 108 2.30 8.47 2.47
C LEU A 108 2.68 9.52 3.52
N ASN A 109 2.11 9.44 4.73
CA ASN A 109 2.49 10.32 5.86
C ASN A 109 3.94 10.13 6.33
N LYS A 110 4.60 9.02 5.95
CA LYS A 110 6.02 8.81 6.27
C LYS A 110 6.96 9.57 5.35
N ILE A 111 6.47 10.07 4.21
CA ILE A 111 7.30 10.83 3.29
C ILE A 111 7.62 12.16 3.92
N LYS A 112 8.89 12.38 4.23
CA LYS A 112 9.38 13.65 4.73
C LYS A 112 9.98 14.40 3.56
N GLU A 113 9.26 15.39 3.06
CA GLU A 113 9.82 16.36 2.12
C GLU A 113 10.48 17.48 2.93
N TYR A 114 11.81 17.45 2.99
CA TYR A 114 12.60 18.59 3.42
C TYR A 114 12.92 19.43 2.18
N ASP A 115 12.99 20.76 2.35
CA ASP A 115 13.49 21.75 1.37
C ASP A 115 12.91 21.73 -0.06
N GLY A 116 11.95 20.85 -0.35
CA GLY A 116 11.34 20.65 -1.67
C GLY A 116 12.20 19.82 -2.63
N THR A 117 13.38 19.33 -2.22
CA THR A 117 14.31 18.56 -3.07
C THR A 117 14.69 17.20 -2.50
N THR A 118 14.32 16.92 -1.24
CA THR A 118 14.60 15.66 -0.57
C THR A 118 13.36 14.76 -0.53
N PHE A 119 13.51 13.51 -0.99
CA PHE A 119 12.51 12.47 -0.83
C PHE A 119 12.97 11.44 0.21
N ASP A 120 12.42 11.52 1.42
CA ASP A 120 12.78 10.66 2.55
C ASP A 120 11.61 9.74 2.94
N ILE A 121 11.82 8.43 2.85
CA ILE A 121 10.88 7.39 3.33
C ILE A 121 11.38 6.66 4.58
N SER A 122 12.45 7.16 5.21
CA SER A 122 13.01 6.62 6.44
C SER A 122 12.08 6.81 7.64
N GLY A 123 12.22 5.94 8.64
CA GLY A 123 11.57 6.16 9.94
C GLY A 123 11.50 4.90 10.80
N ASP A 124 11.10 5.09 12.06
CA ASP A 124 10.91 4.04 13.05
C ASP A 124 9.39 3.86 13.32
N PRO A 125 8.83 2.64 13.34
CA PRO A 125 9.48 1.34 13.14
C PRO A 125 9.92 1.10 11.69
N ARG A 126 10.99 0.30 11.54
CA ARG A 126 11.49 -0.22 10.26
C ARG A 126 10.33 -0.78 9.44
N LYS A 127 10.27 -0.41 8.17
CA LYS A 127 9.18 -0.84 7.28
C LYS A 127 9.67 -1.86 6.26
N LEU A 128 9.02 -3.02 6.21
CA LEU A 128 9.13 -3.95 5.09
C LEU A 128 8.40 -3.35 3.88
N ILE A 129 9.10 -3.23 2.76
CA ILE A 129 8.55 -2.68 1.52
C ILE A 129 8.26 -3.85 0.57
N ASP A 130 6.99 -4.02 0.23
CA ASP A 130 6.54 -4.90 -0.84
C ASP A 130 6.34 -4.15 -2.17
N ALA A 131 5.96 -4.86 -3.23
CA ALA A 131 5.75 -4.26 -4.55
C ALA A 131 4.64 -3.19 -4.56
N GLY A 132 3.57 -3.38 -3.80
CA GLY A 132 2.47 -2.43 -3.71
C GLY A 132 2.88 -1.16 -2.96
N ASP A 133 3.64 -1.31 -1.89
CA ASP A 133 4.25 -0.20 -1.15
C ASP A 133 5.23 0.60 -2.03
N ALA A 134 6.10 -0.09 -2.77
CA ALA A 134 7.08 0.53 -3.65
C ALA A 134 6.41 1.34 -4.77
N GLU A 135 5.39 0.79 -5.41
CA GLU A 135 4.63 1.49 -6.45
C GLU A 135 3.98 2.76 -5.89
N LYS A 136 3.37 2.68 -4.70
CA LYS A 136 2.70 3.83 -4.09
C LYS A 136 3.69 4.92 -3.66
N LEU A 137 4.76 4.54 -2.97
CA LEU A 137 5.76 5.48 -2.45
C LEU A 137 6.55 6.11 -3.60
N LEU A 138 7.15 5.30 -4.46
CA LEU A 138 8.15 5.76 -5.40
C LEU A 138 7.54 6.44 -6.63
N LYS A 139 6.26 6.22 -6.94
CA LYS A 139 5.59 6.93 -8.04
C LYS A 139 5.59 8.45 -7.86
N LEU A 140 5.69 8.93 -6.61
CA LEU A 140 5.81 10.36 -6.31
C LEU A 140 7.12 10.98 -6.81
N LEU A 141 8.17 10.17 -6.97
CA LEU A 141 9.43 10.61 -7.58
C LEU A 141 9.26 10.99 -9.07
N LYS A 142 8.21 10.51 -9.72
CA LYS A 142 7.88 10.79 -11.13
C LYS A 142 6.91 11.95 -11.31
N GLU A 143 6.50 12.63 -10.24
CA GLU A 143 5.54 13.74 -10.36
C GLU A 143 6.12 14.89 -11.18
N PRO A 144 5.43 15.33 -12.25
CA PRO A 144 5.91 16.42 -13.08
C PRO A 144 6.00 17.72 -12.27
N GLY A 145 7.17 18.36 -12.32
CA GLY A 145 7.44 19.61 -11.61
C GLY A 145 8.10 19.45 -10.24
N LYS A 146 8.23 18.22 -9.72
CA LYS A 146 9.10 17.94 -8.58
C LYS A 146 10.47 17.49 -9.06
N LYS A 147 11.53 18.09 -8.53
CA LYS A 147 12.91 17.74 -8.85
C LYS A 147 13.62 17.31 -7.57
N TYR A 148 13.64 16.02 -7.32
CA TYR A 148 14.34 15.45 -6.18
C TYR A 148 15.82 15.29 -6.53
N THR A 149 16.69 15.90 -5.72
CA THR A 149 18.13 15.73 -5.81
C THR A 149 18.66 14.76 -4.76
N LYS A 150 17.84 14.47 -3.73
CA LYS A 150 18.21 13.57 -2.63
C LYS A 150 17.15 12.51 -2.41
N ILE A 151 17.57 11.26 -2.23
CA ILE A 151 16.70 10.17 -1.75
C ILE A 151 17.26 9.55 -0.47
N CYS A 152 16.39 9.32 0.51
CA CYS A 152 16.74 8.62 1.75
C CYS A 152 15.77 7.45 1.97
N PHE A 153 16.27 6.24 1.76
CA PHE A 153 15.54 4.99 1.95
C PHE A 153 16.00 4.26 3.21
N SER A 154 16.62 4.99 4.15
CA SER A 154 17.22 4.41 5.34
C SER A 154 16.20 3.71 6.24
N ASN A 155 16.61 2.63 6.90
CA ASN A 155 15.77 1.84 7.82
C ASN A 155 14.46 1.37 7.16
N THR A 156 14.56 0.97 5.90
CA THR A 156 13.51 0.26 5.15
C THR A 156 13.96 -1.16 4.86
N SER A 157 13.08 -2.04 4.39
CA SER A 157 13.49 -3.40 4.03
C SER A 157 12.81 -3.79 2.72
N PHE A 158 13.46 -3.44 1.62
CA PHE A 158 13.02 -3.76 0.27
C PHE A 158 13.14 -5.26 0.02
N GLY A 159 12.04 -5.86 -0.44
CA GLY A 159 12.06 -7.20 -1.02
C GLY A 159 12.35 -7.15 -2.51
N ARG A 160 12.64 -8.32 -3.09
CA ARG A 160 12.91 -8.48 -4.52
C ARG A 160 11.86 -7.82 -5.42
N GLU A 161 10.58 -8.13 -5.20
CA GLU A 161 9.49 -7.59 -6.01
C GLU A 161 9.35 -6.06 -5.87
N ALA A 162 9.67 -5.51 -4.69
CA ALA A 162 9.71 -4.07 -4.47
C ALA A 162 10.87 -3.40 -5.23
N ALA A 163 12.03 -4.05 -5.28
CA ALA A 163 13.19 -3.56 -6.03
C ALA A 163 12.92 -3.55 -7.55
N LEU A 164 12.24 -4.57 -8.08
CA LEU A 164 11.84 -4.61 -9.50
C LEU A 164 10.88 -3.46 -9.87
N VAL A 165 10.03 -3.02 -8.94
CA VAL A 165 9.19 -1.83 -9.12
C VAL A 165 10.02 -0.54 -9.03
N ALA A 166 10.98 -0.49 -8.10
CA ALA A 166 11.85 0.66 -7.89
C ALA A 166 12.78 0.93 -9.10
N ASP A 167 13.29 -0.10 -9.77
CA ASP A 167 14.25 0.01 -10.87
C ASP A 167 13.83 1.01 -11.98
N PRO A 168 12.71 0.81 -12.70
CA PRO A 168 12.30 1.74 -13.75
C PRO A 168 11.91 3.12 -13.21
N ILE A 169 11.77 3.29 -11.90
CA ILE A 169 11.52 4.59 -11.27
C ILE A 169 12.83 5.32 -11.01
N LEU A 170 13.76 4.69 -10.31
CA LEU A 170 15.07 5.24 -10.01
C LEU A 170 15.85 5.53 -11.29
N SER A 171 15.83 4.62 -12.26
CA SER A 171 16.44 4.81 -13.58
C SER A 171 15.97 6.08 -14.29
N SER A 172 14.72 6.50 -14.08
CA SER A 172 14.15 7.70 -14.72
C SER A 172 14.54 9.02 -14.04
N ILE A 173 15.04 8.97 -12.81
CA ILE A 173 15.42 10.15 -12.02
C ILE A 173 16.91 10.19 -11.69
N LYS A 174 17.69 9.17 -12.05
CA LYS A 174 19.09 9.06 -11.64
C LYS A 174 19.95 10.27 -12.02
N ASP A 175 19.68 10.90 -13.16
CA ASP A 175 20.44 12.04 -13.68
C ASP A 175 20.21 13.34 -12.88
N GLN A 176 19.16 13.42 -12.07
CA GLN A 176 18.92 14.58 -11.17
C GLN A 176 19.43 14.35 -9.74
N LEU A 177 19.83 13.13 -9.38
CA LEU A 177 20.26 12.80 -8.02
C LEU A 177 21.71 13.20 -7.78
N THR A 178 21.95 13.77 -6.60
CA THR A 178 23.28 14.10 -6.08
C THR A 178 23.57 13.39 -4.76
N GLU A 179 22.54 12.99 -4.01
CA GLU A 179 22.70 12.31 -2.72
C GLU A 179 21.76 11.12 -2.61
N VAL A 180 22.32 9.95 -2.27
CA VAL A 180 21.57 8.70 -2.13
C VAL A 180 21.93 8.03 -0.81
N ASP A 181 20.92 7.78 0.02
CA ASP A 181 21.06 6.99 1.24
C ASP A 181 20.23 5.70 1.14
N LEU A 182 20.96 4.58 1.01
CA LEU A 182 20.45 3.21 1.00
C LEU A 182 20.91 2.46 2.26
N SER A 183 21.15 3.14 3.37
CA SER A 183 21.57 2.47 4.60
C SER A 183 20.46 1.60 5.20
N ASP A 184 20.81 0.40 5.71
CA ASP A 184 19.87 -0.51 6.37
C ASP A 184 18.57 -0.76 5.56
N PHE A 185 18.67 -0.89 4.23
CA PHE A 185 17.50 -0.93 3.32
C PHE A 185 17.05 -2.35 2.92
N VAL A 186 17.80 -3.39 3.32
CA VAL A 186 17.50 -4.82 3.03
C VAL A 186 17.50 -5.68 4.29
N ALA A 187 17.48 -5.07 5.46
CA ALA A 187 17.65 -5.80 6.71
C ALA A 187 16.50 -6.80 6.96
N GLY A 188 16.86 -7.99 7.43
CA GLY A 188 15.93 -9.11 7.66
C GLY A 188 15.58 -9.91 6.40
N ARG A 189 16.15 -9.58 5.24
CA ARG A 189 16.01 -10.38 4.01
C ARG A 189 17.03 -11.54 3.98
N PRO A 190 16.71 -12.68 3.35
CA PRO A 190 17.70 -13.71 3.02
C PRO A 190 18.87 -13.13 2.21
N GLU A 191 20.08 -13.67 2.39
CA GLU A 191 21.30 -13.15 1.73
C GLU A 191 21.15 -13.08 0.22
N GLU A 192 20.63 -14.13 -0.42
CA GLU A 192 20.45 -14.16 -1.88
C GLU A 192 19.46 -13.08 -2.36
N GLU A 193 18.37 -12.86 -1.61
CA GLU A 193 17.38 -11.82 -1.92
C GLU A 193 17.99 -10.43 -1.73
N ALA A 194 18.73 -10.23 -0.63
CA ALA A 194 19.37 -8.96 -0.33
C ALA A 194 20.39 -8.57 -1.42
N VAL A 195 21.23 -9.51 -1.85
CA VAL A 195 22.21 -9.31 -2.94
C VAL A 195 21.51 -8.99 -4.26
N GLU A 196 20.39 -9.66 -4.58
CA GLU A 196 19.61 -9.35 -5.78
C GLU A 196 19.02 -7.93 -5.72
N VAL A 197 18.47 -7.52 -4.58
CA VAL A 197 17.94 -6.17 -4.36
C VAL A 197 19.06 -5.12 -4.50
N MET A 198 20.23 -5.33 -3.91
CA MET A 198 21.39 -4.45 -4.06
C MET A 198 21.81 -4.30 -5.53
N ASN A 199 21.88 -5.41 -6.27
CA ASN A 199 22.25 -5.38 -7.68
C ASN A 199 21.22 -4.63 -8.54
N ILE A 200 19.92 -4.78 -8.25
CA ILE A 200 18.86 -4.02 -8.94
C ILE A 200 19.03 -2.52 -8.70
N PHE A 201 19.20 -2.09 -7.45
CA PHE A 201 19.42 -0.68 -7.11
C PHE A 201 20.71 -0.13 -7.71
N SER A 202 21.77 -0.95 -7.71
CA SER A 202 23.06 -0.63 -8.30
C SER A 202 22.96 -0.31 -9.79
N LEU A 203 22.24 -1.14 -10.55
CA LEU A 203 21.99 -0.93 -11.98
C LEU A 203 21.07 0.27 -12.24
N ALA A 204 20.02 0.42 -11.44
CA ALA A 204 19.06 1.52 -11.61
C ALA A 204 19.70 2.90 -11.39
N LEU A 205 20.70 2.97 -10.52
CA LEU A 205 21.43 4.20 -10.18
C LEU A 205 22.78 4.32 -10.91
N GLU A 206 23.14 3.37 -11.77
CA GLU A 206 24.38 3.43 -12.55
C GLU A 206 24.43 4.70 -13.42
N GLY A 207 25.55 5.42 -13.37
CA GLY A 207 25.77 6.65 -14.12
C GLY A 207 25.22 7.91 -13.45
N SER A 208 24.61 7.79 -12.28
CA SER A 208 24.29 8.97 -11.45
C SER A 208 25.57 9.73 -11.12
N ASN A 209 25.49 11.06 -11.03
CA ASN A 209 26.60 11.91 -10.64
C ASN A 209 26.51 12.28 -9.15
N LEU A 210 26.66 11.28 -8.29
CA LEU A 210 26.48 11.46 -6.85
C LEU A 210 27.69 12.17 -6.22
N LEU A 211 27.40 13.03 -5.25
CA LEU A 211 28.36 13.63 -4.32
C LEU A 211 28.37 12.86 -2.99
N TYR A 212 27.22 12.27 -2.62
CA TYR A 212 27.04 11.50 -1.38
C TYR A 212 26.39 10.15 -1.67
N LEU A 213 26.99 9.08 -1.15
CA LEU A 213 26.43 7.73 -1.17
C LEU A 213 26.60 7.04 0.19
N ASN A 214 25.49 6.59 0.77
CA ASN A 214 25.50 5.81 2.00
C ASN A 214 24.93 4.42 1.79
N LEU A 215 25.75 3.39 2.01
CA LEU A 215 25.38 1.97 1.90
C LEU A 215 25.50 1.23 3.24
N SER A 216 25.65 1.97 4.34
CA SER A 216 25.93 1.42 5.68
C SER A 216 24.83 0.48 6.20
N ASN A 217 25.18 -0.39 7.15
CA ASN A 217 24.25 -1.27 7.89
C ASN A 217 23.51 -2.30 7.01
N ASN A 218 24.08 -2.68 5.88
CA ASN A 218 23.49 -3.69 5.00
C ASN A 218 24.18 -5.06 5.10
N ALA A 219 25.17 -5.20 6.00
CA ALA A 219 25.94 -6.43 6.19
C ALA A 219 26.46 -7.00 4.85
N LEU A 220 27.02 -6.12 4.02
CA LEU A 220 27.35 -6.38 2.62
C LEU A 220 28.32 -7.56 2.43
N GLY A 221 29.41 -7.61 3.22
CA GLY A 221 30.56 -8.46 2.91
C GLY A 221 31.09 -8.23 1.48
N GLU A 222 31.89 -9.17 0.97
CA GLU A 222 32.41 -9.07 -0.42
C GLU A 222 31.28 -9.10 -1.45
N LYS A 223 30.31 -10.03 -1.31
CA LYS A 223 29.23 -10.21 -2.28
C LYS A 223 28.33 -8.99 -2.40
N GLY A 224 27.97 -8.36 -1.28
CA GLY A 224 27.14 -7.15 -1.29
C GLY A 224 27.86 -5.95 -1.89
N ILE A 225 29.16 -5.80 -1.61
CA ILE A 225 29.99 -4.77 -2.27
C ILE A 225 30.02 -5.00 -3.79
N MET A 226 30.23 -6.24 -4.22
CA MET A 226 30.22 -6.59 -5.64
C MET A 226 28.86 -6.36 -6.30
N ALA A 227 27.76 -6.56 -5.58
CA ALA A 227 26.41 -6.24 -6.06
C ALA A 227 26.24 -4.73 -6.35
N PHE A 228 26.90 -3.86 -5.57
CA PHE A 228 26.95 -2.42 -5.83
C PHE A 228 27.97 -1.99 -6.90
N GLY A 229 28.58 -2.94 -7.62
CA GLY A 229 29.67 -2.66 -8.55
C GLY A 229 29.33 -1.71 -9.69
N ALA A 230 28.14 -1.77 -10.28
CA ALA A 230 27.73 -0.86 -11.37
C ALA A 230 27.59 0.59 -10.86
N LEU A 231 26.91 0.77 -9.73
CA LEU A 231 26.78 2.08 -9.08
C LEU A 231 28.16 2.65 -8.71
N LEU A 232 28.97 1.90 -7.97
CA LEU A 232 30.28 2.37 -7.47
C LEU A 232 31.23 2.74 -8.62
N LYS A 233 31.35 1.89 -9.65
CA LYS A 233 32.24 2.13 -10.81
C LYS A 233 31.88 3.35 -11.64
N SER A 234 30.60 3.72 -11.64
CA SER A 234 30.12 4.84 -12.45
C SER A 234 30.26 6.19 -11.75
N GLN A 235 30.74 6.22 -10.50
CA GLN A 235 30.89 7.47 -9.75
C GLN A 235 32.23 8.16 -10.03
N HIS A 236 32.17 9.39 -10.54
CA HIS A 236 33.36 10.21 -10.83
C HIS A 236 33.44 11.50 -10.01
N SER A 237 32.36 11.87 -9.30
CA SER A 237 32.28 13.09 -8.50
C SER A 237 31.98 12.82 -7.03
N LEU A 238 32.09 11.56 -6.59
CA LEU A 238 31.71 11.18 -5.23
C LEU A 238 32.68 11.79 -4.22
N GLU A 239 32.15 12.58 -3.29
CA GLU A 239 32.91 13.24 -2.21
C GLU A 239 32.80 12.44 -0.90
N GLU A 240 31.65 11.82 -0.66
CA GLU A 240 31.34 11.09 0.56
C GLU A 240 30.80 9.69 0.26
N LEU A 241 31.50 8.66 0.76
CA LEU A 241 31.06 7.26 0.72
C LEU A 241 31.04 6.66 2.13
N TYR A 242 29.90 6.10 2.53
CA TYR A 242 29.73 5.45 3.83
C TYR A 242 29.46 3.94 3.66
N LEU A 243 30.35 3.14 4.27
CA LEU A 243 30.29 1.66 4.34
C LEU A 243 30.36 1.17 5.80
N ILE A 244 29.63 1.82 6.70
CA ILE A 244 29.74 1.58 8.15
C ILE A 244 28.91 0.33 8.50
N ASN A 245 29.46 -0.56 9.32
CA ASN A 245 28.77 -1.77 9.81
C ASN A 245 28.31 -2.72 8.69
N ASP A 246 29.17 -2.89 7.67
CA ASP A 246 28.88 -3.74 6.50
C ASP A 246 29.66 -5.05 6.46
N GLY A 247 30.37 -5.41 7.53
CA GLY A 247 31.15 -6.65 7.57
C GLY A 247 32.28 -6.68 6.54
N ILE A 248 32.98 -5.56 6.38
CA ILE A 248 34.09 -5.43 5.40
C ILE A 248 35.29 -6.27 5.85
N SER A 249 35.43 -7.46 5.26
CA SER A 249 36.63 -8.32 5.36
C SER A 249 37.78 -7.80 4.47
N GLU A 250 38.92 -8.50 4.46
CA GLU A 250 40.03 -8.18 3.54
C GLU A 250 39.59 -8.25 2.07
N GLU A 251 38.87 -9.30 1.69
CA GLU A 251 38.34 -9.49 0.34
C GLU A 251 37.34 -8.39 -0.04
N ALA A 252 36.46 -8.03 0.90
CA ALA A 252 35.52 -6.93 0.70
C ALA A 252 36.24 -5.57 0.55
N ALA A 253 37.31 -5.34 1.31
CA ALA A 253 38.11 -4.12 1.20
C ALA A 253 38.83 -4.04 -0.17
N VAL A 254 39.35 -5.16 -0.66
CA VAL A 254 39.91 -5.24 -2.03
C VAL A 254 38.84 -4.93 -3.07
N ALA A 255 37.65 -5.52 -2.95
CA ALA A 255 36.53 -5.22 -3.84
C ALA A 255 36.16 -3.73 -3.82
N VAL A 256 36.10 -3.09 -2.65
CA VAL A 256 35.88 -1.64 -2.53
C VAL A 256 36.94 -0.85 -3.32
N CYS A 257 38.22 -1.16 -3.13
CA CYS A 257 39.32 -0.51 -3.84
C CYS A 257 39.23 -0.68 -5.36
N ASP A 258 38.81 -1.86 -5.84
CA ASP A 258 38.71 -2.16 -7.28
C ASP A 258 37.49 -1.50 -7.95
N LEU A 259 36.41 -1.28 -7.18
CA LEU A 259 35.15 -0.76 -7.70
C LEU A 259 35.10 0.77 -7.69
N ILE A 260 35.78 1.44 -6.76
CA ILE A 260 35.76 2.90 -6.67
C ILE A 260 36.78 3.48 -7.66
N PRO A 261 36.36 4.33 -8.61
CA PRO A 261 37.29 4.97 -9.52
C PRO A 261 38.32 5.80 -8.76
N SER A 262 39.60 5.65 -9.12
CA SER A 262 40.64 6.57 -8.65
C SER A 262 40.34 7.96 -9.20
N THR A 263 40.13 8.92 -8.29
CA THR A 263 39.92 10.34 -8.59
C THR A 263 41.22 11.07 -8.88
#